data_AF-A0A9J6F041-F1
#
_entry.id   AF-A0A9J6F041-F1
#
_cell.length_a   1.000
_cell.length_b   1.000
_cell.length_c   1.000
_cell.angle_alpha   90.00
_cell.angle_beta   90.00
_cell.angle_gamma   90.00
#
_symmetry.space_group_name_H-M   'P 1'
#
loop_
_entity.id
_entity.type
_entity.pdbx_description
1 polymer ?
#
loop_
_entity_poly.entity_id
_entity_poly.type
_entity_poly.pdbx_seq_one_letter_code
_entity_poly.pdbx_strand_id
1 'polypeptide(L)' 'MFAVVRFIDDHDKRLQVIHVEDIDSFEPRDTSDYDNRSVYTAYWQDPVEDSNSGLYKTQLLMLAAKEKDKEFD' A
#
# COMPACT_ATOMS: atom_id res chain seq x y z
N MET A 1 -6.60 8.91 3.35
CA MET A 1 -6.38 7.64 4.07
C MET A 1 -5.11 7.01 3.51
N PHE A 2 -4.50 6.08 4.24
CA PHE A 2 -3.25 5.44 3.85
C PHE A 2 -3.38 3.93 3.98
N ALA A 3 -2.63 3.19 3.16
CA ALA A 3 -2.56 1.73 3.23
C ALA A 3 -1.16 1.26 3.61
N VAL A 4 -1.08 0.27 4.49
CA VAL A 4 0.13 -0.52 4.69
C VAL A 4 0.07 -1.64 3.68
N VAL A 5 1.04 -1.69 2.78
CA VAL A 5 1.09 -2.68 1.72
C VAL A 5 2.38 -3.47 1.79
N ARG A 6 2.33 -4.68 1.26
CA ARG A 6 3.53 -5.40 0.82
C ARG A 6 3.42 -5.62 -0.69
N PHE A 7 4.52 -5.43 -1.39
CA PHE A 7 4.60 -5.77 -2.81
C PHE A 7 4.86 -7.26 -2.95
N ILE A 8 4.12 -7.95 -3.81
CA ILE A 8 4.14 -9.43 -3.90
C ILE A 8 5.48 -9.91 -4.44
N ASP A 9 6.04 -9.19 -5.40
CA ASP A 9 7.30 -9.54 -6.06
C ASP A 9 8.53 -8.92 -5.34
N ASP A 10 8.32 -8.24 -4.20
CA ASP A 10 9.42 -7.77 -3.37
C ASP A 10 9.99 -8.94 -2.53
N HIS A 11 11.17 -9.41 -2.93
CA HIS A 11 11.89 -10.49 -2.26
C HIS A 11 12.23 -10.18 -0.79
N ASP A 12 12.39 -8.92 -0.44
CA ASP A 12 12.72 -8.48 0.91
C ASP A 12 11.48 -8.34 1.80
N LYS A 13 10.27 -8.50 1.22
CA LYS A 13 8.97 -8.39 1.90
C LYS A 13 8.83 -7.10 2.71
N ARG A 14 9.35 -5.99 2.18
CA ARG A 14 9.31 -4.71 2.88
C ARG A 14 7.87 -4.23 2.95
N LEU A 15 7.51 -3.67 4.10
CA LEU A 15 6.23 -3.00 4.27
C LEU A 15 6.38 -1.55 3.81
N GLN A 16 5.41 -1.10 3.04
CA GLN A 16 5.38 0.26 2.53
C GLN A 16 4.08 0.94 2.93
N VAL A 17 4.18 2.26 3.07
CA VAL A 17 3.05 3.13 3.35
C VAL A 17 2.79 3.95 2.10
N ILE A 18 1.59 3.80 1.55
CA ILE A 18 1.15 4.55 0.36
C ILE A 18 -0.20 5.24 0.63
N HIS A 19 -0.54 6.22 -0.19
CA HIS A 19 -1.89 6.76 -0.21
C HIS A 19 -2.84 5.74 -0.84
N VAL A 20 -4.08 5.66 -0.35
CA VAL A 20 -5.08 4.78 -1.02
C VAL A 20 -5.42 5.24 -2.44
N GLU A 21 -5.21 6.53 -2.74
CA GLU A 21 -5.37 7.08 -4.10
C GLU A 21 -4.37 6.47 -5.10
N ASP A 22 -3.26 5.92 -4.63
CA ASP A 22 -2.29 5.21 -5.46
C ASP A 22 -2.73 3.77 -5.78
N ILE A 23 -3.82 3.28 -5.18
CA ILE A 23 -4.32 1.91 -5.36
C ILE A 23 -5.42 1.93 -6.40
N ASP A 24 -5.20 1.20 -7.49
CA ASP A 24 -6.11 1.18 -8.63
C ASP A 24 -7.49 0.66 -8.22
N SER A 25 -8.52 1.43 -8.61
CA SER A 25 -9.93 1.11 -8.40
C SER A 25 -10.31 0.81 -6.94
N PHE A 26 -9.64 1.45 -5.98
CA PHE A 26 -9.84 1.22 -4.55
C PHE A 26 -10.32 2.49 -3.82
N GLU A 27 -11.58 2.49 -3.41
CA GLU A 27 -12.24 3.62 -2.74
C GLU A 27 -12.85 3.18 -1.38
N PRO A 28 -12.02 2.97 -0.34
CA PRO A 28 -12.50 2.47 0.94
C PRO A 28 -13.33 3.52 1.68
N ARG A 29 -14.42 3.10 2.30
CA ARG A 29 -15.28 3.97 3.12
C ARG A 29 -14.69 4.28 4.49
N ASP A 30 -14.01 3.30 5.07
CA ASP A 30 -13.38 3.40 6.39
C ASP A 30 -12.19 2.43 6.51
N THR A 31 -11.54 2.40 7.66
CA THR A 31 -10.32 1.60 7.89
C THR A 31 -10.55 0.09 7.95
N SER A 32 -11.81 -0.37 7.93
CA SER A 32 -12.17 -1.80 7.86
C SER A 32 -12.53 -2.26 6.45
N ASP A 33 -12.64 -1.34 5.50
CA ASP A 33 -13.07 -1.60 4.12
C ASP A 33 -11.90 -2.09 3.25
N TYR A 34 -11.32 -3.23 3.62
CA TYR A 34 -10.30 -3.91 2.85
C TYR A 34 -10.33 -5.42 3.11
N ASP A 35 -10.02 -6.20 2.08
CA ASP A 35 -9.73 -7.62 2.23
C ASP A 35 -8.21 -7.86 2.24
N ASN A 36 -7.71 -8.30 3.39
CA ASN A 36 -6.28 -8.59 3.56
C ASN A 36 -5.82 -9.84 2.81
N ARG A 37 -6.69 -10.58 2.12
CA ARG A 37 -6.33 -11.72 1.26
C ARG A 37 -6.33 -11.36 -0.22
N SER A 38 -6.91 -10.22 -0.57
CA SER A 38 -7.01 -9.76 -1.95
C SER A 38 -5.70 -9.13 -2.42
N VAL A 39 -5.47 -9.24 -3.72
CA VAL A 39 -4.33 -8.62 -4.42
C VAL A 39 -4.86 -7.44 -5.20
N TYR A 40 -4.23 -6.29 -5.00
CA TYR A 40 -4.54 -5.04 -5.67
C TYR A 40 -3.36 -4.63 -6.55
N THR A 41 -3.59 -3.67 -7.43
CA THR A 41 -2.51 -2.99 -8.14
C THR A 41 -2.36 -1.62 -7.53
N ALA A 42 -1.13 -1.22 -7.19
CA ALA A 42 -0.87 0.13 -6.71
C ALA A 42 0.32 0.74 -7.43
N TYR A 43 0.26 2.05 -7.62
CA TYR A 43 1.38 2.86 -8.05
C TYR A 43 2.33 3.07 -6.87
N TRP A 44 3.60 2.74 -7.07
CA TRP A 44 4.69 3.05 -6.16
C TRP A 44 5.55 4.13 -6.79
N GLN A 45 5.85 5.17 -6.01
CA GLN A 45 6.86 6.15 -6.37
C GLN A 45 8.08 5.90 -5.48
N ASP A 46 9.14 5.36 -6.07
CA ASP A 46 10.35 5.08 -5.32
C ASP A 46 11.06 6.40 -4.97
N PRO A 47 11.32 6.68 -3.67
CA PRO A 47 11.93 7.94 -3.25
C PRO A 47 13.44 8.01 -3.54
N VAL A 48 14.08 6.90 -3.91
CA VAL A 48 15.52 6.78 -4.14
C VAL A 48 15.86 6.63 -5.61
N GLU A 49 15.14 5.77 -6.33
CA GLU A 49 15.45 5.41 -7.71
C GLU A 49 14.19 5.43 -8.59
N ASP A 50 13.98 6.50 -9.34
CA ASP A 50 12.75 6.73 -10.12
C ASP A 50 12.45 5.63 -11.17
N SER A 51 13.46 4.89 -11.64
CA SER A 51 13.30 3.72 -12.51
C SER A 51 12.54 2.56 -11.84
N ASN A 52 12.48 2.54 -10.51
CA ASN A 52 11.71 1.58 -9.72
C ASN A 52 10.30 2.09 -9.35
N SER A 53 9.90 3.26 -9.88
CA SER A 53 8.52 3.75 -9.80
C SER A 53 7.64 3.05 -10.84
N GLY A 54 6.41 2.70 -10.48
CA GLY A 54 5.51 1.99 -11.40
C GLY A 54 4.32 1.32 -10.73
N LEU A 55 3.57 0.55 -11.52
CA LEU A 55 2.43 -0.23 -11.03
C LEU A 55 2.88 -1.63 -10.59
N TYR A 56 2.59 -1.98 -9.35
CA TYR A 56 2.98 -3.25 -8.75
C TYR A 56 1.78 -3.97 -8.14
N LYS A 57 1.86 -5.30 -8.08
CA LYS A 57 0.90 -6.11 -7.33
C LYS A 57 1.19 -6.00 -5.85
N THR A 58 0.15 -5.67 -5.08
CA THR A 58 0.26 -5.40 -3.66
C THR A 58 -0.82 -6.15 -2.89
N GLN A 59 -0.53 -6.38 -1.62
CA GLN A 59 -1.53 -6.82 -0.66
C GLN A 59 -1.64 -5.77 0.43
N LEU A 60 -2.87 -5.33 0.70
CA LEU A 60 -3.19 -4.42 1.79
C LEU A 60 -3.22 -5.20 3.09
N LEU A 61 -2.41 -4.77 4.04
CA LEU A 61 -2.34 -5.37 5.38
C LEU A 61 -3.19 -4.59 6.37
N MET A 62 -3.30 -3.27 6.18
CA MET A 62 -4.01 -2.35 7.06
C MET A 62 -4.37 -1.06 6.32
N LEU A 63 -5.50 -0.46 6.69
CA LEU A 63 -5.85 0.93 6.36
C LEU A 63 -5.75 1.81 7.61
N ALA A 64 -5.29 3.05 7.42
CA ALA A 64 -5.15 4.04 8.48
C ALA A 64 -5.67 5.40 8.01
N ALA A 65 -6.38 6.12 8.90
CA ALA A 65 -6.91 7.44 8.57
C ALA A 65 -5.79 8.46 8.33
N LYS A 66 -4.70 8.36 9.11
CA LYS A 66 -3.50 9.21 9.01
C LYS A 66 -2.24 8.37 8.92
N GLU A 67 -1.18 8.95 8.35
CA GLU A 67 0.12 8.30 8.18
C GLU A 67 0.79 7.95 9.52
N LYS A 68 0.66 8.83 10.52
CA LYS A 68 1.24 8.66 11.87
C LYS A 68 0.64 7.52 12.68
N ASP A 69 -0.50 6.99 12.27
CA ASP A 69 -1.15 5.87 12.98
C ASP A 69 -0.47 4.52 12.68
N LYS A 70 0.70 4.53 12.04
CA LYS A 70 1.43 3.37 11.50
C LYS A 70 2.82 3.15 12.10
N GLU A 71 3.15 3.76 13.23
CA GLU A 71 4.36 3.38 13.96
C GLU A 71 4.19 1.91 14.42
N PHE A 72 4.87 0.99 13.73
CA PHE A 72 4.91 -0.43 14.09
C PHE A 72 5.86 -0.58 15.27
N ASP A 73 5.30 -0.85 16.45
CA ASP A 73 6.00 -1.18 17.70
C ASP A 73 6.58 -2.61 17.66
#